data_AF-A0A838J5P1-F1
#
_entry.id   AF-A0A838J5P1-F1
#
_cell.length_a   1.000
_cell.length_b   1.000
_cell.length_c   1.000
_cell.angle_alpha   90.00
_cell.angle_beta   90.00
_cell.angle_gamma   90.00
#
_symmetry.space_group_name_H-M   'P 1'
#
loop_
_entity.id
_entity.type
_entity.pdbx_description
1 polymer ?
#
loop_
_entity_poly.entity_id
_entity_poly.type
_entity_poly.pdbx_seq_one_letter_code
_entity_poly.pdbx_strand_id
1 'polypeptide(L)'
;SYGFTRPSNDVMLAYDAMQALLTGAKNGLNGGKTLKPNALQQGLQQIQGANALQGVSGQISFGSNGDPVDKPVVVLKVSSDGHIQMESQLGSGKLLP
;
A
#
# COMPACT_ATOMS: atom_id res chain seq x y z
N SER A 1 -13.60 11.60 25.29
CA SER A 1 -13.82 11.42 23.84
C SER A 1 -12.75 10.49 23.30
N TYR A 2 -13.09 9.56 22.41
CA TYR A 2 -12.12 8.70 21.75
C TYR A 2 -11.63 9.42 20.49
N GLY A 3 -10.59 10.25 20.63
CA GLY A 3 -10.08 11.12 19.57
C GLY A 3 -9.15 10.39 18.60
N PHE A 4 -9.71 9.55 17.72
CA PHE A 4 -8.91 8.79 16.76
C PHE A 4 -8.51 9.63 15.56
N THR A 5 -7.48 10.46 15.74
CA THR A 5 -6.51 10.70 14.67
C THR A 5 -6.06 9.32 14.19
N ARG A 6 -6.42 8.94 12.97
CA ARG A 6 -5.89 7.71 12.35
C ARG A 6 -4.35 7.77 12.43
N PRO A 7 -3.64 6.63 12.58
CA PRO A 7 -2.20 6.60 12.30
C PRO A 7 -1.95 7.39 11.01
N SER A 8 -1.02 8.34 11.02
CA SER A 8 -0.86 9.24 9.86
C SER A 8 -0.62 8.39 8.61
N ASN A 9 -1.05 8.88 7.45
CA ASN A 9 -1.01 8.11 6.21
C ASN A 9 0.39 7.51 5.97
N ASP A 10 1.42 8.29 6.29
CA ASP A 10 2.84 7.95 6.23
C ASP A 10 3.22 6.74 7.10
N VAL A 11 2.60 6.56 8.28
CA VAL A 11 2.82 5.40 9.16
C VAL A 11 2.19 4.14 8.56
N MET A 12 0.98 4.24 7.98
CA MET A 12 0.34 3.12 7.28
C MET A 12 1.14 2.73 6.04
N LEU A 13 1.57 3.73 5.25
CA LEU A 13 2.36 3.53 4.04
C LEU A 13 3.77 3.01 4.34
N ALA A 14 4.43 3.46 5.41
CA ALA A 14 5.74 2.95 5.82
C ALA A 14 5.67 1.50 6.32
N TYR A 15 4.62 1.14 7.07
CA TYR A 15 4.37 -0.23 7.48
C TYR A 15 4.16 -1.14 6.27
N ASP A 16 3.30 -0.73 5.34
CA ASP A 16 3.00 -1.45 4.10
C ASP A 16 4.23 -1.56 3.18
N ALA A 17 5.04 -0.50 3.07
CA ALA A 17 6.28 -0.51 2.32
C ALA A 17 7.31 -1.49 2.91
N MET A 18 7.44 -1.56 4.24
CA MET A 18 8.28 -2.56 4.90
C MET A 18 7.76 -3.99 4.71
N GLN A 19 6.44 -4.20 4.69
CA GLN A 19 5.83 -5.51 4.42
C GLN A 19 6.05 -5.95 2.96
N ALA A 20 5.91 -5.03 2.00
CA ALA A 20 6.21 -5.26 0.59
C ALA A 20 7.71 -5.53 0.37
N LEU A 21 8.60 -4.76 1.01
CA LEU A 21 10.06 -4.95 0.95
C LEU A 21 10.47 -6.32 1.50
N LEU A 22 9.94 -6.73 2.66
CA LEU A 22 10.21 -8.04 3.26
C LEU A 22 9.71 -9.19 2.37
N THR A 23 8.54 -9.02 1.75
CA THR A 23 8.00 -10.02 0.81
C THR A 23 8.84 -10.10 -0.46
N GLY A 24 9.20 -8.96 -1.05
CA GLY A 24 10.06 -8.90 -2.23
C GLY A 24 11.44 -9.50 -1.97
N ALA A 25 12.00 -9.26 -0.77
CA ALA A 25 13.24 -9.89 -0.33
C ALA A 25 13.10 -11.42 -0.18
N LYS A 26 12.00 -11.91 0.41
CA LYS A 26 11.71 -13.35 0.54
C LYS A 26 11.58 -14.03 -0.84
N ASN A 27 10.83 -13.41 -1.75
CA ASN A 27 10.65 -13.85 -3.13
C ASN A 27 11.98 -13.88 -3.89
N GLY A 28 12.77 -12.80 -3.78
CA GLY A 28 14.07 -12.66 -4.42
C GLY A 28 15.19 -13.55 -3.86
N LEU A 29 15.10 -13.95 -2.58
CA LEU A 29 16.03 -14.90 -1.98
C LEU A 29 15.80 -16.32 -2.50
N ASN A 30 14.55 -16.75 -2.66
CA ASN A 30 14.15 -18.08 -3.15
C ASN A 30 14.95 -19.25 -2.52
N GLY A 31 15.09 -19.24 -1.17
CA GLY A 31 15.86 -20.23 -0.42
C GLY A 31 17.39 -19.98 -0.35
N GLY A 32 17.91 -19.03 -1.11
CA GLY A 32 19.29 -18.54 -1.03
C GLY A 32 19.58 -17.71 0.24
N LYS A 33 20.86 -17.39 0.45
CA LYS A 33 21.35 -16.66 1.65
C LYS A 33 21.85 -15.23 1.38
N THR A 34 21.84 -14.78 0.12
CA THR A 34 22.37 -13.48 -0.29
C THR A 34 21.38 -12.78 -1.21
N LEU A 35 20.73 -11.73 -0.71
CA LEU A 35 19.84 -10.90 -1.51
C LEU A 35 20.69 -10.00 -2.43
N LYS A 36 20.45 -10.08 -3.74
CA LYS A 36 21.06 -9.18 -4.73
C LYS A 36 20.03 -8.10 -5.14
N PRO A 37 20.44 -6.87 -5.52
CA PRO A 37 19.51 -5.80 -5.89
C PRO A 37 18.55 -6.17 -7.04
N ASN A 38 19.04 -6.88 -8.06
CA ASN A 38 18.22 -7.36 -9.16
C ASN A 38 17.24 -8.47 -8.74
N ALA A 39 17.65 -9.35 -7.83
CA ALA A 39 16.78 -10.38 -7.27
C ALA A 39 15.68 -9.77 -6.38
N LEU A 40 15.99 -8.71 -5.63
CA LEU A 40 14.99 -7.94 -4.89
C LEU A 40 13.98 -7.28 -5.85
N GLN A 41 14.45 -6.63 -6.91
CA GLN A 41 13.59 -6.02 -7.93
C GLN A 41 12.64 -7.06 -8.55
N GLN A 42 13.16 -8.22 -8.94
CA GLN A 42 12.37 -9.34 -9.48
C GLN A 42 11.39 -9.91 -8.44
N GLY A 43 11.78 -9.99 -7.17
CA GLY A 43 10.91 -10.44 -6.09
C GLY A 43 9.78 -9.47 -5.75
N LEU A 44 10.01 -8.16 -5.90
CA LEU A 44 8.98 -7.12 -5.82
C LEU A 44 8.01 -7.18 -7.01
N GLN A 45 8.53 -7.37 -8.23
CA GLN A 45 7.71 -7.57 -9.44
C GLN A 45 6.80 -8.81 -9.40
N GLN A 46 7.02 -9.75 -8.47
CA GLN A 46 6.12 -10.89 -8.23
C GLN A 46 4.90 -10.53 -7.37
N ILE A 47 4.90 -9.38 -6.69
CA ILE A 47 3.77 -8.89 -5.87
C ILE A 47 2.75 -8.21 -6.79
N GLN A 48 2.02 -9.04 -7.54
CA GLN A 48 1.00 -8.57 -8.49
C GLN A 48 -0.14 -9.59 -8.66
N GLY A 49 -1.35 -9.11 -8.97
CA GLY A 49 -2.51 -9.95 -9.26
C GLY A 49 -2.85 -10.90 -8.11
N ALA A 50 -2.84 -12.21 -8.36
CA ALA A 50 -3.11 -13.23 -7.33
C ALA A 50 -2.07 -13.26 -6.19
N ASN A 51 -0.90 -12.66 -6.39
CA ASN A 51 0.17 -12.54 -5.38
C ASN A 51 0.20 -11.15 -4.70
N ALA A 52 -0.82 -10.32 -4.92
CA ALA A 52 -0.91 -9.00 -4.30
C ALA A 52 -1.10 -9.12 -2.76
N LEU A 53 -0.48 -8.20 -2.00
CA LEU A 53 -0.52 -8.20 -0.55
C LEU A 53 -1.67 -7.35 -0.01
N GLN A 54 -2.22 -7.73 1.15
CA GLN A 54 -3.21 -6.91 1.85
C GLN A 54 -2.51 -6.02 2.90
N GLY A 55 -2.22 -4.78 2.50
CA GLY A 55 -1.71 -3.74 3.39
C GLY A 55 -2.81 -3.09 4.24
N VAL A 56 -2.38 -2.27 5.21
CA VAL A 56 -3.25 -1.44 6.05
C VAL A 56 -3.84 -0.27 5.24
N SER A 57 -3.08 0.25 4.27
CA SER A 57 -3.51 1.26 3.30
C SER A 57 -4.22 0.66 2.06
N GLY A 58 -4.77 -0.56 2.19
CA GLY A 58 -5.41 -1.32 1.11
C GLY A 58 -4.45 -2.29 0.40
N GLN A 59 -4.93 -2.89 -0.69
CA GLN A 59 -4.15 -3.86 -1.45
C GLN A 59 -2.87 -3.23 -2.05
N ILE A 60 -1.84 -4.06 -2.20
CA ILE A 60 -0.53 -3.72 -2.78
C ILE A 60 -0.29 -4.68 -3.95
N SER A 61 -0.39 -4.17 -5.16
CA SER A 61 -0.06 -4.85 -6.42
C SER A 61 0.78 -3.89 -7.24
N PHE A 62 1.95 -4.30 -7.72
CA PHE A 62 2.78 -3.49 -8.60
C PHE A 62 2.45 -3.73 -10.08
N GLY A 63 2.60 -2.71 -10.91
CA GLY A 63 2.52 -2.78 -12.36
C GLY A 63 3.87 -3.13 -13.00
N SER A 64 3.88 -3.29 -14.32
CA SER A 64 5.08 -3.62 -15.09
C SER A 64 6.19 -2.56 -15.02
N ASN A 65 5.84 -1.32 -14.66
CA ASN A 65 6.76 -0.20 -14.42
C ASN A 65 7.19 -0.06 -12.94
N GLY A 66 6.57 -0.80 -12.02
CA GLY A 66 6.82 -0.71 -10.57
C GLY A 66 5.84 0.19 -9.79
N ASP A 67 4.90 0.87 -10.45
CA ASP A 67 3.89 1.70 -9.76
C ASP A 67 2.78 0.85 -9.13
N PRO A 68 2.08 1.34 -8.09
CA PRO A 68 0.94 0.64 -7.49
C PRO A 68 -0.29 0.67 -8.41
N VAL A 69 -0.83 -0.51 -8.71
CA VAL A 69 -2.06 -0.70 -9.53
C VAL A 69 -3.31 -0.57 -8.66
N ASP A 70 -4.28 0.23 -9.11
CA ASP A 70 -5.62 0.39 -8.54
C ASP A 70 -5.67 0.66 -7.01
N LYS A 71 -4.62 1.26 -6.46
CA LYS A 71 -4.55 1.60 -5.02
C LYS A 71 -5.61 2.68 -4.68
N PRO A 72 -6.47 2.47 -3.67
CA PRO A 72 -7.58 3.40 -3.40
C PRO A 72 -7.13 4.81 -3.02
N VAL A 73 -7.64 5.81 -3.73
CA VAL A 73 -7.61 7.21 -3.30
C VAL A 73 -8.79 7.46 -2.36
N VAL A 74 -8.54 8.09 -1.22
CA VAL A 74 -9.58 8.41 -0.22
C VAL A 74 -9.77 9.92 -0.11
N VAL A 75 -11.00 10.39 -0.30
CA VAL A 75 -11.37 11.78 -0.02
C VAL A 75 -11.89 11.86 1.41
N LEU A 76 -11.31 12.79 2.18
CA LEU A 76 -11.61 12.99 3.60
C LEU A 76 -12.09 14.43 3.81
N LYS A 77 -13.10 14.60 4.67
CA LYS A 77 -13.53 15.91 5.20
C LYS A 77 -13.29 16.00 6.70
N VAL A 78 -13.18 17.22 7.19
CA VAL A 78 -13.24 17.53 8.62
C VAL A 78 -14.67 17.97 8.94
N SER A 79 -15.30 17.39 9.95
CA SER A 79 -16.63 17.79 10.42
C SER A 79 -16.58 19.10 11.22
N SER A 80 -17.76 19.68 11.51
CA SER A 80 -17.93 20.80 12.45
C SER A 80 -17.19 20.59 13.78
N ASP A 81 -17.14 19.34 14.22
CA ASP A 81 -16.64 18.93 15.54
C ASP A 81 -15.13 18.58 15.49
N GLY A 82 -14.46 18.89 14.37
CA GLY A 82 -13.03 18.65 14.17
C GLY A 82 -12.65 17.20 13.86
N HIS A 83 -13.62 16.31 13.57
CA HIS A 83 -13.35 14.90 13.31
C HIS A 83 -13.13 14.61 11.82
N ILE A 84 -12.13 13.79 11.51
CA ILE A 84 -11.84 13.35 10.14
C ILE A 84 -12.83 12.25 9.74
N GLN A 85 -13.55 12.45 8.64
CA GLN A 85 -14.56 11.53 8.11
C GLN A 85 -14.30 11.23 6.63
N MET A 86 -14.70 10.04 6.16
CA MET A 86 -14.76 9.75 4.72
C MET A 86 -15.81 10.62 4.04
N GLU A 87 -15.53 11.13 2.84
CA GLU A 87 -16.58 11.75 2.04
C GLU A 87 -17.45 10.68 1.35
N SER A 88 -18.64 10.45 1.90
CA SER A 88 -19.54 9.38 1.47
C SER A 88 -20.13 9.61 0.07
N GLN A 89 -20.13 10.85 -0.43
CA GLN A 89 -20.65 11.18 -1.76
C GLN A 89 -19.65 10.97 -2.91
N LEU A 90 -18.36 10.76 -2.60
CA LEU A 90 -17.29 10.57 -3.61
C LEU A 90 -16.72 9.14 -3.65
N GLY A 91 -16.92 8.36 -2.58
CA GLY A 91 -16.47 6.97 -2.49
C GLY A 91 -14.95 6.80 -2.57
N SER A 92 -14.50 5.59 -2.94
CA SER A 92 -13.11 5.34 -3.35
C SER A 92 -12.96 5.72 -4.82
N GLY A 93 -12.93 7.02 -5.11
CA GLY A 93 -12.95 7.55 -6.46
C GLY A 93 -11.77 7.05 -7.29
N LYS A 94 -12.04 6.23 -8.31
CA LYS A 94 -11.07 5.93 -9.36
C LYS A 94 -10.91 7.17 -10.22
N LEU A 95 -9.88 7.97 -9.92
CA LEU A 95 -9.48 9.09 -10.75
C LEU A 95 -9.15 8.53 -12.14
N LEU A 96 -9.90 8.97 -13.14
CA LEU A 96 -9.63 8.64 -14.55
C LEU A 96 -8.39 9.43 -15.02
N PRO A 97 -7.61 8.88 -15.97
CA PRO A 97 -6.39 9.52 -16.48
C PRO A 97 -6.68 10.78 -17.32
#